data_AF-A0A6I9Q6T6-F1
#
_entry.id   AF-A0A6I9Q6T6-F1
#
_cell.length_a   1.000
_cell.length_b   1.000
_cell.length_c   1.000
_cell.angle_alpha   90.00
_cell.angle_beta   90.00
_cell.angle_gamma   90.00
#
_symmetry.space_group_name_H-M   'P 1'
#
loop_
_entity.id
_entity.type
_entity.pdbx_description
1 polymer ?
#
loop_
_entity_poly.entity_id
_entity_poly.type
_entity_poly.pdbx_seq_one_letter_code
_entity_poly.pdbx_strand_id
1 'polypeptide(L)'
;MFCSAKPPGSVSPARRQIREVKETKITINCVTFPLPGGSPEQQLLKPNEWSYCDYFWTDKKDPQGTTSVAGFEVLLQKQLKGKQMQKEMSEFIHERIKIEEEYAKNLSKLSLSPLAAQDEGTLGEAWTQLKKSLHDEAEVHLKFSNKLHSEVEKPLLTFRCDNFKKDLKKYDHHIADLRKQLASRYASVEKVWSLT
;
A
#
# COMPACT_ATOMS: atom_id res chain seq x y z
N MET A 1 86.53 -44.57 11.36
CA MET A 1 86.90 -43.57 12.37
C MET A 1 86.47 -42.20 11.86
N PHE A 2 85.65 -41.53 12.66
CA PHE A 2 85.27 -40.11 12.69
C PHE A 2 84.45 -39.47 11.55
N CYS A 3 83.26 -39.04 12.00
CA CYS A 3 82.22 -38.25 11.37
C CYS A 3 82.59 -36.77 11.15
N SER A 4 81.88 -36.13 10.22
CA SER A 4 81.29 -34.80 10.49
C SER A 4 80.05 -34.57 9.63
N ALA A 5 78.92 -34.37 10.31
CA ALA A 5 77.62 -34.07 9.74
C ALA A 5 77.41 -32.55 9.61
N LYS A 6 76.84 -32.09 8.49
CA LYS A 6 76.28 -30.74 8.33
C LYS A 6 74.76 -30.77 8.57
N PRO A 7 74.17 -29.74 9.18
CA PRO A 7 72.77 -29.78 9.60
C PRO A 7 71.82 -29.56 8.41
N PRO A 8 70.64 -30.21 8.40
CA PRO A 8 69.59 -29.93 7.43
C PRO A 8 68.96 -28.57 7.72
N GLY A 9 68.85 -27.75 6.67
CA GLY A 9 68.22 -26.44 6.72
C GLY A 9 66.77 -26.53 7.23
N SER A 10 66.44 -25.62 8.13
CA SER A 10 65.10 -25.41 8.66
C SER A 10 64.13 -25.06 7.52
N VAL A 11 63.24 -25.99 7.18
CA VAL A 11 62.02 -25.66 6.44
C VAL A 11 61.13 -24.82 7.35
N SER A 12 61.08 -23.51 7.07
CA SER A 12 60.12 -22.61 7.69
C SER A 12 58.69 -23.12 7.43
N PRO A 13 57.80 -23.12 8.43
CA PRO A 13 56.42 -23.53 8.23
C PRO A 13 55.78 -22.56 7.24
N ALA A 14 55.06 -23.13 6.27
CA ALA A 14 54.32 -22.42 5.24
C ALA A 14 53.69 -21.13 5.80
N ARG A 15 54.16 -19.99 5.29
CA ARG A 15 53.52 -18.70 5.46
C ARG A 15 52.06 -18.92 5.06
N ARG A 16 51.15 -19.03 6.04
CA ARG A 16 49.71 -18.94 5.82
C ARG A 16 49.55 -17.66 5.02
N GLN A 17 49.30 -17.77 3.72
CA GLN A 17 48.70 -16.67 2.98
C GLN A 17 47.42 -16.39 3.76
N ILE A 18 47.42 -15.29 4.50
CA ILE A 18 46.19 -14.63 4.90
C ILE A 18 45.55 -14.32 3.56
N ARG A 19 44.67 -15.21 3.09
CA ARG A 19 43.73 -14.86 2.03
C ARG A 19 43.01 -13.67 2.63
N GLU A 20 43.24 -12.49 2.06
CA GLU A 20 42.41 -11.33 2.30
C GLU A 20 40.98 -11.83 2.07
N VAL A 21 40.24 -12.03 3.17
CA VAL A 21 38.84 -12.42 3.09
C VAL A 21 38.15 -11.16 2.58
N LYS A 22 38.07 -11.01 1.26
CA LYS A 22 37.36 -9.90 0.65
C LYS A 22 35.94 -9.97 1.17
N GLU A 23 35.56 -8.96 1.95
CA GLU A 23 34.21 -8.89 2.48
C GLU A 23 33.25 -8.79 1.29
N THR A 24 32.30 -9.73 1.21
CA THR A 24 31.38 -9.89 0.06
C THR A 24 29.95 -9.48 0.37
N LYS A 25 29.68 -9.10 1.62
CA LYS A 25 28.35 -8.82 2.15
C LYS A 25 28.38 -7.60 3.05
N ILE A 26 27.25 -6.92 3.15
CA ILE A 26 27.02 -5.78 4.05
C ILE A 26 25.78 -6.06 4.88
N THR A 27 25.82 -5.80 6.18
CA THR A 27 24.65 -5.93 7.05
C THR A 27 24.12 -4.55 7.42
N ILE A 28 22.85 -4.29 7.13
CA ILE A 28 22.16 -3.03 7.42
C ILE A 28 20.88 -3.38 8.18
N ASN A 29 20.71 -2.81 9.37
CA ASN A 29 19.54 -3.05 10.24
C ASN A 29 19.25 -4.54 10.43
N CYS A 30 20.29 -5.32 10.72
CA CYS A 30 20.26 -6.78 10.92
C CYS A 30 19.88 -7.62 9.67
N VAL A 31 19.76 -7.01 8.49
CA VAL A 31 19.56 -7.71 7.22
C VAL A 31 20.84 -7.65 6.40
N THR A 32 21.29 -8.81 5.90
CA THR A 32 22.53 -8.94 5.14
C THR A 32 22.25 -8.93 3.63
N PHE A 33 22.91 -8.03 2.92
CA PHE A 33 22.84 -7.84 1.47
C PHE A 33 24.21 -8.14 0.84
N PRO A 34 24.26 -8.53 -0.45
CA PRO A 34 25.52 -8.63 -1.17
C PRO A 34 26.16 -7.25 -1.36
N LEU A 35 27.50 -7.17 -1.30
CA LEU A 35 28.23 -5.94 -1.64
C LEU A 35 28.22 -5.72 -3.16
N PRO A 36 28.15 -4.46 -3.64
CA PRO A 36 28.24 -4.15 -5.06
C PRO A 36 29.54 -4.71 -5.67
N GLY A 37 29.42 -5.59 -6.68
CA GLY A 37 30.57 -6.23 -7.34
C GLY A 37 31.19 -7.45 -6.62
N GLY A 38 30.59 -7.91 -5.51
CA GLY A 38 31.08 -9.08 -4.75
C GLY A 38 30.42 -10.42 -5.10
N SER A 39 29.28 -10.40 -5.81
CA SER A 39 28.50 -11.60 -6.18
C SER A 39 27.94 -11.49 -7.61
N PRO A 40 27.51 -12.60 -8.23
CA PRO A 40 26.72 -12.57 -9.46
C PRO A 40 25.48 -11.68 -9.29
N GLU A 41 25.05 -11.05 -10.37
CA GLU A 41 23.85 -10.23 -10.39
C GLU A 41 22.63 -11.08 -9.99
N GLN A 42 21.94 -10.67 -8.91
CA GLN A 42 20.76 -11.38 -8.44
C GLN A 42 19.58 -11.03 -9.36
N GLN A 43 18.99 -12.05 -9.97
CA GLN A 43 17.74 -11.88 -10.72
C GLN A 43 16.59 -11.57 -9.76
N LEU A 44 15.69 -10.69 -10.20
CA LEU A 44 14.45 -10.39 -9.47
C LEU A 44 13.58 -11.65 -9.37
N LEU A 45 12.81 -11.76 -8.28
CA LEU A 45 11.82 -12.83 -8.13
C LEU A 45 10.75 -12.73 -9.20
N LYS A 46 10.40 -11.51 -9.61
CA LYS A 46 9.49 -11.23 -10.72
C LYS A 46 10.10 -10.24 -11.72
N PRO A 47 10.93 -10.70 -12.68
CA PRO A 47 11.74 -9.85 -13.56
C PRO A 47 10.97 -8.82 -14.41
N ASN A 48 9.70 -9.08 -14.72
CA ASN A 48 8.88 -8.23 -15.57
C ASN A 48 7.80 -7.46 -14.79
N GLU A 49 7.88 -7.45 -13.45
CA GLU A 49 6.90 -6.80 -12.58
C GLU A 49 7.59 -5.91 -11.55
N TRP A 50 7.00 -4.74 -11.30
CA TRP A 50 7.36 -3.90 -10.15
C TRP A 50 6.75 -4.46 -8.86
N SER A 51 7.25 -5.63 -8.44
CA SER A 51 6.63 -6.41 -7.38
C SER A 51 7.02 -5.97 -5.97
N TYR A 52 6.08 -5.99 -5.03
CA TYR A 52 6.38 -5.67 -3.62
C TYR A 52 7.45 -6.58 -3.01
N CYS A 53 7.55 -7.84 -3.46
CA CYS A 53 8.55 -8.78 -2.99
C CYS A 53 9.97 -8.50 -3.49
N ASP A 54 10.15 -7.58 -4.43
CA ASP A 54 11.47 -7.28 -5.01
C ASP A 54 12.04 -5.94 -4.51
N TYR A 55 11.18 -4.95 -4.22
CA TYR A 55 11.61 -3.56 -4.05
C TYR A 55 11.49 -2.98 -2.62
N PHE A 56 11.07 -3.76 -1.62
CA PHE A 56 10.78 -3.26 -0.26
C PHE A 56 11.59 -3.95 0.85
N TRP A 57 12.82 -4.38 0.53
CA TRP A 57 13.70 -5.08 1.50
C TRP A 57 14.47 -4.13 2.42
N THR A 58 14.93 -3.00 1.88
CA THR A 58 15.72 -2.01 2.62
C THR A 58 14.83 -1.05 3.39
N ASP A 59 15.29 -0.63 4.56
CA ASP A 59 14.59 0.38 5.35
C ASP A 59 14.78 1.76 4.71
N LYS A 60 13.70 2.51 4.58
CA LYS A 60 13.68 3.87 4.06
C LYS A 60 14.09 4.84 5.16
N LYS A 61 15.12 5.64 4.90
CA LYS A 61 15.49 6.77 5.78
C LYS A 61 14.62 7.99 5.48
N ASP A 62 14.28 8.76 6.52
CA ASP A 62 13.73 10.10 6.35
C ASP A 62 14.74 11.04 5.67
N PRO A 63 14.30 12.18 5.10
CA PRO A 63 15.20 13.12 4.43
C PRO A 63 16.30 13.68 5.36
N GLN A 64 16.05 13.71 6.66
CA GLN A 64 17.02 14.14 7.68
C GLN A 64 17.96 13.02 8.15
N GLY A 65 17.73 11.77 7.73
CA GLY A 65 18.52 10.59 8.13
C GLY A 65 18.38 10.16 9.60
N THR A 66 17.48 10.80 10.35
CA THR A 66 17.24 10.60 11.77
C THR A 66 16.40 9.37 12.10
N THR A 67 15.52 8.96 11.18
CA THR A 67 14.55 7.88 11.42
C THR A 67 14.55 6.92 10.23
N SER A 68 14.52 5.60 10.50
CA SER A 68 14.35 4.57 9.47
C SER A 68 13.01 3.87 9.59
N VAL A 69 12.28 3.76 8.48
CA VAL A 69 11.01 3.06 8.35
C VAL A 69 11.23 1.79 7.54
N ALA A 70 10.81 0.63 8.07
CA ALA A 70 10.95 -0.63 7.36
C ALA A 70 10.22 -0.60 6.01
N GLY A 71 10.77 -1.25 4.98
CA GLY A 71 10.13 -1.29 3.66
C GLY A 71 8.71 -1.87 3.70
N PHE A 72 8.45 -2.86 4.58
CA PHE A 72 7.10 -3.40 4.80
C PHE A 72 6.12 -2.37 5.38
N GLU A 73 6.58 -1.49 6.27
CA GLU A 73 5.75 -0.43 6.85
C GLU A 73 5.28 0.55 5.77
N VAL A 74 6.11 0.83 4.76
CA VAL A 74 5.71 1.63 3.59
C VAL A 74 4.54 0.99 2.85
N LEU A 75 4.53 -0.35 2.72
CA LEU A 75 3.43 -1.08 2.09
C LEU A 75 2.16 -1.04 2.95
N LEU A 76 2.28 -1.18 4.28
CA LEU A 76 1.15 -1.05 5.21
C LEU A 76 0.51 0.34 5.11
N GLN A 77 1.32 1.39 5.14
CA GLN A 77 0.84 2.77 4.99
C GLN A 77 0.16 2.99 3.65
N LYS A 78 0.67 2.39 2.56
CA LYS A 78 0.00 2.41 1.26
C LYS A 78 -1.39 1.78 1.32
N GLN A 79 -1.54 0.64 1.99
CA GLN A 79 -2.84 -0.03 2.14
C GLN A 79 -3.82 0.81 2.98
N LEU A 80 -3.36 1.40 4.10
CA LEU A 80 -4.15 2.30 4.93
C LEU A 80 -4.63 3.54 4.16
N LYS A 81 -3.73 4.15 3.39
CA LYS A 81 -4.07 5.28 2.51
C LYS A 81 -5.08 4.89 1.44
N GLY A 82 -4.97 3.70 0.88
CA GLY A 82 -5.96 3.17 -0.07
C GLY A 82 -7.36 3.08 0.55
N LYS A 83 -7.48 2.61 1.79
CA LYS A 83 -8.77 2.57 2.51
C LYS A 83 -9.30 3.97 2.84
N GLN A 84 -8.42 4.92 3.16
CA GLN A 84 -8.81 6.32 3.37
C GLN A 84 -9.34 6.95 2.08
N MET A 85 -8.65 6.79 0.95
CA MET A 85 -9.08 7.28 -0.36
C MET A 85 -10.45 6.72 -0.74
N GLN A 86 -10.68 5.42 -0.51
CA GLN A 86 -11.96 4.78 -0.73
C GLN A 86 -13.10 5.41 0.09
N LYS A 87 -12.83 5.82 1.35
CA LYS A 87 -13.79 6.54 2.19
C LYS A 87 -14.11 7.92 1.61
N GLU A 88 -13.08 8.67 1.23
CA GLU A 88 -13.24 10.00 0.60
C GLU A 88 -14.01 9.92 -0.72
N MET A 89 -13.77 8.89 -1.54
CA MET A 89 -14.55 8.65 -2.75
C MET A 89 -16.02 8.38 -2.44
N SER A 90 -16.32 7.61 -1.38
CA SER A 90 -17.70 7.38 -0.96
C SER A 90 -18.37 8.67 -0.48
N GLU A 91 -17.66 9.50 0.29
CA GLU A 91 -18.17 10.80 0.77
C GLU A 91 -18.48 11.73 -0.42
N PHE A 92 -17.64 11.73 -1.45
CA PHE A 92 -17.91 12.48 -2.68
C PHE A 92 -19.21 12.02 -3.37
N ILE A 93 -19.42 10.70 -3.50
CA ILE A 93 -20.64 10.15 -4.09
C ILE A 93 -21.86 10.48 -3.23
N HIS A 94 -21.72 10.45 -1.90
CA HIS A 94 -22.77 10.86 -0.96
C HIS A 94 -23.22 12.30 -1.18
N GLU A 95 -22.29 13.23 -1.38
CA GLU A 95 -22.63 14.62 -1.70
C GLU A 95 -23.31 14.73 -3.08
N ARG A 96 -22.87 13.95 -4.08
CA ARG A 96 -23.57 13.89 -5.37
C ARG A 96 -25.01 13.40 -5.23
N ILE A 97 -25.25 12.38 -4.40
CA ILE A 97 -26.59 11.85 -4.10
C ILE A 97 -27.49 12.95 -3.53
N LYS A 98 -27.01 13.72 -2.54
CA LYS A 98 -27.78 14.83 -1.96
C LYS A 98 -28.16 15.89 -3.01
N ILE A 99 -27.23 16.24 -3.89
CA ILE A 99 -27.49 17.19 -4.98
C ILE A 99 -28.60 16.67 -5.90
N GLU A 100 -28.56 15.39 -6.28
CA GLU A 100 -29.58 14.78 -7.13
C GLU A 100 -30.95 14.68 -6.43
N GLU A 101 -30.97 14.37 -5.13
CA GLU A 101 -32.21 14.34 -4.34
C GLU A 101 -32.86 15.72 -4.22
N GLU A 102 -32.05 16.76 -3.98
CA GLU A 102 -32.55 18.13 -3.92
C GLU A 102 -33.07 18.60 -5.27
N TYR A 103 -32.36 18.28 -6.36
CA TYR A 103 -32.78 18.59 -7.71
C TYR A 103 -34.12 17.92 -8.06
N ALA A 104 -34.25 16.61 -7.81
CA ALA A 104 -35.49 15.86 -8.00
C ALA A 104 -36.64 16.45 -7.16
N LYS A 105 -36.38 16.79 -5.89
CA LYS A 105 -37.37 17.42 -5.00
C LYS A 105 -37.86 18.75 -5.55
N ASN A 106 -36.96 19.59 -6.07
CA ASN A 106 -37.30 20.88 -6.64
C ASN A 106 -38.13 20.75 -7.92
N LEU A 107 -37.75 19.82 -8.82
CA LEU A 107 -38.54 19.49 -10.02
C LEU A 107 -39.94 18.98 -9.66
N SER A 108 -40.03 18.04 -8.71
CA SER A 108 -41.32 17.51 -8.25
C SER A 108 -42.20 18.61 -7.66
N LYS A 109 -41.63 19.53 -6.86
CA LYS A 109 -42.37 20.66 -6.31
C LYS A 109 -42.86 21.61 -7.40
N LEU A 110 -42.02 21.91 -8.39
CA LEU A 110 -42.38 22.78 -9.51
C LEU A 110 -43.46 22.17 -10.40
N SER A 111 -43.43 20.85 -10.62
CA SER A 111 -44.44 20.14 -11.41
C SER A 111 -45.87 20.29 -10.87
N LEU A 112 -46.03 20.52 -9.56
CA LEU A 112 -47.30 20.72 -8.87
C LEU A 112 -47.73 22.19 -8.77
N SER A 113 -46.97 23.11 -9.39
CA SER A 113 -47.26 24.54 -9.34
C SER A 113 -48.60 24.88 -10.00
N PRO A 114 -49.43 25.75 -9.40
CA PRO A 114 -50.72 26.17 -9.97
C PRO A 114 -50.60 27.19 -11.11
N LEU A 115 -49.37 27.55 -11.52
CA LEU A 115 -49.14 28.54 -12.58
C LEU A 115 -49.81 28.11 -13.90
N ALA A 116 -50.51 29.06 -14.52
CA ALA A 116 -51.23 28.88 -15.78
C ALA A 116 -52.18 27.65 -15.78
N ALA A 117 -52.74 27.27 -14.63
CA ALA A 117 -53.68 26.16 -14.52
C ALA A 117 -55.07 26.45 -15.11
N GLN A 118 -55.34 27.69 -15.48
CA GLN A 118 -56.61 28.14 -16.06
C GLN A 118 -56.60 28.13 -17.59
N ASP A 119 -55.47 27.83 -18.24
CA ASP A 119 -55.41 27.72 -19.69
C ASP A 119 -56.18 26.48 -20.16
N GLU A 120 -57.06 26.67 -21.14
CA GLU A 120 -57.94 25.64 -21.69
C GLU A 120 -57.55 25.26 -23.13
N GLY A 121 -58.22 24.23 -23.66
CA GLY A 121 -57.99 23.72 -25.02
C GLY A 121 -56.61 23.07 -25.19
N THR A 122 -56.16 22.97 -26.44
CA THR A 122 -54.92 22.27 -26.80
C THR A 122 -53.67 22.88 -26.17
N LEU A 123 -53.68 24.18 -25.86
CA LEU A 123 -52.58 24.85 -25.17
C LEU A 123 -52.53 24.44 -23.69
N GLY A 124 -53.67 24.38 -23.01
CA GLY A 124 -53.78 23.90 -21.62
C GLY A 124 -53.37 22.43 -21.47
N GLU A 125 -53.73 21.59 -22.45
CA GLU A 125 -53.29 20.19 -22.53
C GLU A 125 -51.76 20.10 -22.67
N ALA A 126 -51.16 20.87 -23.58
CA ALA A 126 -49.71 20.93 -23.77
C ALA A 126 -48.98 21.42 -22.51
N TRP A 127 -49.52 22.44 -21.83
CA TRP A 127 -48.99 22.95 -20.57
C TRP A 127 -49.06 21.91 -19.45
N THR A 128 -50.16 21.16 -19.37
CA THR A 128 -50.32 20.06 -18.41
C THR A 128 -49.31 18.95 -18.69
N GLN A 129 -49.10 18.60 -19.96
CA GLN A 129 -48.10 17.61 -20.35
C GLN A 129 -46.67 18.05 -20.01
N LEU A 130 -46.34 19.34 -20.15
CA LEU A 130 -45.05 19.88 -19.71
C LEU A 130 -44.85 19.74 -18.19
N LYS A 131 -45.87 20.07 -17.39
CA LYS A 131 -45.81 19.86 -15.93
C LYS A 131 -45.63 18.38 -15.58
N LYS A 132 -46.29 17.47 -16.31
CA LYS A 132 -46.11 16.02 -16.17
C LYS A 132 -44.68 15.60 -16.51
N SER A 133 -44.08 16.10 -17.59
CA SER A 133 -42.71 15.74 -17.94
C SER A 133 -41.70 16.17 -16.87
N LEU A 134 -41.92 17.31 -16.21
CA LEU A 134 -41.10 17.73 -15.05
C LEU A 134 -41.21 16.75 -13.87
N HIS A 135 -42.40 16.21 -13.63
CA HIS A 135 -42.60 15.18 -12.61
C HIS A 135 -41.89 13.87 -12.98
N ASP A 136 -42.03 13.44 -14.23
CA ASP A 136 -41.37 12.23 -14.74
C ASP A 136 -39.83 12.37 -14.68
N GLU A 137 -39.29 13.56 -14.98
CA GLU A 137 -37.86 13.88 -14.82
C GLU A 137 -37.41 13.81 -13.35
N ALA A 138 -38.21 14.36 -12.42
CA ALA A 138 -37.93 14.23 -10.99
C ALA A 138 -37.82 12.76 -10.55
N GLU A 139 -38.70 11.88 -11.04
CA GLU A 139 -38.61 10.45 -10.73
C GLU A 139 -37.33 9.80 -11.28
N VAL A 140 -36.90 10.19 -12.49
CA VAL A 140 -35.67 9.67 -13.10
C VAL A 140 -34.46 10.04 -12.24
N HIS A 141 -34.36 11.30 -11.81
CA HIS A 141 -33.26 11.76 -10.95
C HIS A 141 -33.28 11.10 -9.57
N LEU A 142 -34.46 10.89 -8.98
CA LEU A 142 -34.58 10.16 -7.72
C LEU A 142 -34.16 8.68 -7.87
N LYS A 143 -34.57 8.01 -8.95
CA LYS A 143 -34.13 6.63 -9.26
C LYS A 143 -32.62 6.57 -9.47
N PHE A 144 -32.04 7.57 -10.14
CA PHE A 144 -30.59 7.67 -10.32
C PHE A 144 -29.85 7.83 -9.00
N SER A 145 -30.30 8.73 -8.12
CA SER A 145 -29.74 8.89 -6.77
C SER A 145 -29.75 7.57 -5.97
N ASN A 146 -30.86 6.84 -5.99
CA ASN A 146 -30.97 5.54 -5.33
C ASN A 146 -29.99 4.49 -5.91
N LYS A 147 -29.74 4.52 -7.22
CA LYS A 147 -28.72 3.67 -7.85
C LYS A 147 -27.31 4.07 -7.46
N LEU A 148 -26.99 5.37 -7.41
CA LEU A 148 -25.70 5.83 -6.89
C LEU A 148 -25.46 5.33 -5.46
N HIS A 149 -26.48 5.40 -4.61
CA HIS A 149 -26.37 4.92 -3.24
C HIS A 149 -26.11 3.40 -3.19
N SER A 150 -26.95 2.61 -3.85
CA SER A 150 -26.93 1.15 -3.74
C SER A 150 -25.83 0.45 -4.55
N GLU A 151 -25.47 0.99 -5.71
CA GLU A 151 -24.52 0.38 -6.66
C GLU A 151 -23.12 1.01 -6.59
N VAL A 152 -22.95 2.19 -5.98
CA VAL A 152 -21.65 2.88 -5.91
C VAL A 152 -21.22 3.18 -4.47
N GLU A 153 -21.98 4.00 -3.74
CA GLU A 153 -21.60 4.45 -2.38
C GLU A 153 -21.50 3.25 -1.41
N LYS A 154 -22.54 2.42 -1.35
CA LYS A 154 -22.57 1.27 -0.44
C LYS A 154 -21.48 0.23 -0.74
N PRO A 155 -21.21 -0.17 -2.01
CA PRO A 155 -20.05 -0.99 -2.33
C PRO A 155 -18.72 -0.34 -1.92
N LEU A 156 -18.55 0.97 -2.12
CA LEU A 156 -17.36 1.69 -1.66
C LEU A 156 -17.23 1.67 -0.14
N LEU A 157 -18.29 1.77 0.66
CA LEU A 157 -18.18 1.69 2.12
C LEU A 157 -17.86 0.27 2.61
N THR A 158 -18.58 -0.71 2.07
CA THR A 158 -18.54 -2.10 2.54
C THR A 158 -17.31 -2.87 2.06
N PHE A 159 -16.65 -2.42 0.98
CA PHE A 159 -15.46 -3.08 0.46
C PHE A 159 -14.36 -3.16 1.53
N ARG A 160 -14.08 -4.40 1.97
CA ARG A 160 -13.11 -4.75 3.01
C ARG A 160 -13.27 -3.94 4.31
N CYS A 161 -14.50 -3.63 4.74
CA CYS A 161 -14.70 -2.75 5.90
C CYS A 161 -14.34 -3.42 7.25
N ASP A 162 -14.77 -4.66 7.47
CA ASP A 162 -14.87 -5.20 8.84
C ASP A 162 -13.54 -5.71 9.42
N ASN A 163 -12.69 -6.29 8.58
CA ASN A 163 -11.45 -6.95 9.04
C ASN A 163 -10.17 -6.28 8.55
N PHE A 164 -10.22 -5.38 7.56
CA PHE A 164 -9.02 -4.85 6.91
C PHE A 164 -8.02 -4.22 7.88
N LYS A 165 -8.47 -3.33 8.76
CA LYS A 165 -7.58 -2.70 9.77
C LYS A 165 -7.05 -3.72 10.78
N LYS A 166 -7.83 -4.73 11.13
CA LYS A 166 -7.41 -5.80 12.05
C LYS A 166 -6.36 -6.70 11.39
N ASP A 167 -6.58 -7.08 10.14
CA ASP A 167 -5.67 -7.91 9.35
C ASP A 167 -4.33 -7.20 9.11
N LEU A 168 -4.36 -5.91 8.74
CA LEU A 168 -3.12 -5.13 8.59
C LEU A 168 -2.32 -5.06 9.90
N LYS A 169 -2.97 -4.85 11.05
CA LYS A 169 -2.30 -4.89 12.35
C LYS A 169 -1.72 -6.27 12.67
N LYS A 170 -2.43 -7.34 12.31
CA LYS A 170 -1.93 -8.71 12.48
C LYS A 170 -0.68 -8.95 11.62
N TYR A 171 -0.67 -8.50 10.37
CA TYR A 171 0.48 -8.63 9.48
C TYR A 171 1.67 -7.79 9.96
N ASP A 172 1.42 -6.56 10.39
CA ASP A 172 2.42 -5.68 11.00
C ASP A 172 3.10 -6.36 12.20
N HIS A 173 2.29 -6.81 13.17
CA HIS A 173 2.80 -7.49 14.36
C HIS A 173 3.63 -8.73 14.02
N HIS A 174 3.15 -9.55 13.09
CA HIS A 174 3.86 -10.76 12.67
C HIS A 174 5.23 -10.44 12.04
N ILE A 175 5.32 -9.45 11.15
CA ILE A 175 6.59 -9.05 10.55
C ILE A 175 7.51 -8.38 11.57
N ALA A 176 6.97 -7.57 12.48
CA ALA A 176 7.73 -6.95 13.57
C ALA A 176 8.36 -8.00 14.50
N ASP A 177 7.63 -9.06 14.84
CA ASP A 177 8.15 -10.17 15.64
C ASP A 177 9.29 -10.91 14.94
N LEU A 178 9.16 -11.18 13.64
CA LEU A 178 10.25 -11.78 12.84
C LEU A 178 11.48 -10.88 12.79
N ARG A 179 11.30 -9.56 12.65
CA ARG A 179 12.41 -8.58 12.70
C ARG A 179 13.08 -8.54 14.07
N LYS A 180 12.31 -8.64 15.15
CA LYS A 180 12.86 -8.72 16.52
C LYS A 180 13.67 -10.00 16.73
N GLN A 181 13.17 -11.13 16.24
CA GLN A 181 13.90 -12.40 16.29
C GLN A 181 15.22 -12.31 15.50
N LEU A 182 15.19 -11.72 14.30
CA LEU A 182 16.39 -11.49 13.48
C LEU A 182 17.41 -10.62 14.21
N ALA A 183 16.99 -9.50 14.80
CA ALA A 183 17.86 -8.62 15.57
C ALA A 183 18.49 -9.33 16.78
N SER A 184 17.71 -10.16 17.49
CA SER A 184 18.23 -10.97 18.60
C SER A 184 19.29 -11.97 18.13
N ARG A 185 19.10 -12.62 16.97
CA ARG A 185 20.10 -13.54 16.40
C ARG A 185 21.36 -12.80 15.98
N TYR A 186 21.21 -11.64 15.35
CA TYR A 186 22.34 -10.80 14.96
C TYR A 186 23.18 -10.39 16.18
N ALA A 187 22.54 -9.93 17.27
CA ALA A 187 23.22 -9.60 18.51
C ALA A 187 23.97 -10.80 19.13
N SER A 188 23.44 -12.02 19.02
CA SER A 188 24.16 -13.23 19.45
C SER A 188 25.41 -13.50 18.61
N VAL A 189 25.34 -13.30 17.30
CA VAL A 189 26.49 -13.47 16.38
C VAL A 189 27.59 -12.46 16.70
N GLU A 190 27.23 -11.18 16.82
CA GLU A 190 28.17 -10.10 17.17
C GLU A 190 28.91 -10.38 18.49
N LYS A 191 28.19 -10.88 19.51
CA LYS A 191 28.81 -11.28 20.78
C LYS A 191 29.86 -12.37 20.60
N VAL A 192 29.58 -13.41 19.82
CA VAL A 192 30.54 -14.50 19.57
C VAL A 192 31.76 -13.97 18.81
N TRP A 193 31.54 -13.12 17.81
CA TRP A 193 32.61 -12.52 17.02
C TRP A 193 33.50 -11.60 17.86
N SER A 194 32.94 -10.87 18.83
CA SER A 194 33.71 -10.03 19.76
C SER A 194 34.59 -10.80 20.75
N LEU A 195 34.36 -12.10 20.92
CA LEU A 195 35.12 -12.98 21.81
C LEU A 195 36.23 -13.76 21.11
N THR A 196 36.34 -13.66 19.77
CA THR A 196 37.29 -14.39 18.94
C THR A 196 38.38 -13.46 18.42
#